data_AF-A0A7X9FKK8-F1
#
_entry.id   AF-A0A7X9FKK8-F1
#
_cell.length_a   1.000
_cell.length_b   1.000
_cell.length_c   1.000
_cell.angle_alpha   90.00
_cell.angle_beta   90.00
_cell.angle_gamma   90.00
#
_symmetry.space_group_name_H-M   'P 1'
#
loop_
_entity.id
_entity.type
_entity.pdbx_description
1 polymer ?
#
loop_
_entity_poly.entity_id
_entity_poly.type
_entity_poly.pdbx_seq_one_letter_code
_entity_poly.pdbx_strand_id
1 'polypeptide(L)'
;PVLLGSGGEKKLATRYLAQSRAPAADLVGDTSLSDLAAVVSLLRILVTNDTGTMHLAAGLGTPVMAFFLATAQPFDTGPYRKGSVSLEPDMNCHPCAFGTICPHDRACRRIISPETALEVLSPFLECGRFSPGGYAGARAWESVSGEDGFMWLRSLTGHDGDDRTAWLTLLRHIFRQFLDEEVPCAKGPPVAFSSDAARDIRAVLADSAALLELLRGQARALARAAHRPMKDKFLATWRRLHALWSGHPRFRALGYLWMHLSQAPGVDMPALELLVERHLRLVAAAASLVAEK
;
A
#
# COMPACT_ATOMS: atom_id res chain seq x y z
N PRO A 1 -19.45 -20.91 12.00
CA PRO A 1 -18.64 -19.66 11.96
C PRO A 1 -19.29 -18.60 12.86
N VAL A 2 -18.58 -17.52 13.19
CA VAL A 2 -19.15 -16.35 13.87
C VAL A 2 -19.25 -15.21 12.86
N LEU A 3 -20.43 -14.61 12.71
CA LEU A 3 -20.65 -13.46 11.83
C LEU A 3 -20.50 -12.19 12.67
N LEU A 4 -19.62 -11.29 12.20
CA LEU A 4 -19.29 -10.03 12.84
C LEU A 4 -19.53 -8.89 11.86
N GLY A 5 -19.91 -7.73 12.38
CA GLY A 5 -20.20 -6.55 11.57
C GLY A 5 -20.99 -5.52 12.37
N SER A 6 -21.14 -4.34 11.78
CA SER A 6 -21.98 -3.27 12.29
C SER A 6 -23.47 -3.57 12.10
N GLY A 7 -24.34 -2.84 12.81
CA GLY A 7 -25.79 -2.97 12.61
C GLY A 7 -26.25 -2.69 11.17
N GLY A 8 -25.50 -1.89 10.41
CA GLY A 8 -25.78 -1.62 8.98
C GLY A 8 -25.62 -2.86 8.08
N GLU A 9 -24.96 -3.91 8.56
CA GLU A 9 -24.63 -5.12 7.80
C GLU A 9 -25.57 -6.30 8.09
N LYS A 10 -26.59 -6.13 8.94
CA LYS A 10 -27.55 -7.21 9.28
C LYS A 10 -28.15 -7.89 8.05
N LYS A 11 -28.42 -7.13 6.97
CA LYS A 11 -28.93 -7.69 5.70
C LYS A 11 -27.95 -8.68 5.04
N LEU A 12 -26.64 -8.48 5.20
CA LEU A 12 -25.62 -9.40 4.69
C LEU A 12 -25.62 -10.70 5.50
N ALA A 13 -25.69 -10.60 6.83
CA ALA A 13 -25.78 -11.75 7.72
C ALA A 13 -27.02 -12.61 7.44
N THR A 14 -28.20 -11.98 7.29
CA THR A 14 -29.44 -12.68 6.92
C THR A 14 -29.30 -13.45 5.60
N ARG A 15 -28.70 -12.82 4.57
CA ARG A 15 -28.48 -13.46 3.28
C ARG A 15 -27.51 -14.64 3.37
N TYR A 16 -26.48 -14.54 4.21
CA TYR A 16 -25.53 -15.62 4.44
C TYR A 16 -26.22 -16.80 5.14
N LEU A 17 -26.93 -16.55 6.25
CA LEU A 17 -27.61 -17.58 7.03
C LEU A 17 -28.69 -18.32 6.23
N ALA A 18 -29.38 -17.63 5.32
CA ALA A 18 -30.36 -18.26 4.44
C ALA A 18 -29.77 -19.25 3.42
N GLN A 19 -28.46 -19.14 3.12
CA GLN A 19 -27.76 -19.99 2.14
C GLN A 19 -26.83 -21.01 2.80
N SER A 20 -26.32 -20.70 4.00
CA SER A 20 -25.42 -21.58 4.73
C SER A 20 -26.18 -22.77 5.32
N ARG A 21 -25.58 -23.97 5.21
CA ARG A 21 -26.06 -25.19 5.87
C ARG A 21 -25.36 -25.48 7.18
N ALA A 22 -24.31 -24.72 7.51
CA ALA A 22 -23.51 -24.91 8.70
C ALA A 22 -24.02 -24.04 9.85
N PRO A 23 -23.94 -24.50 11.12
CA PRO A 23 -24.29 -23.68 12.26
C PRO A 23 -23.39 -22.44 12.34
N ALA A 24 -24.00 -21.29 12.56
CA ALA A 24 -23.31 -20.01 12.70
C ALA A 24 -23.89 -19.21 13.87
N ALA A 25 -23.02 -18.49 14.58
CA ALA A 25 -23.43 -17.49 15.55
C ALA A 25 -23.48 -16.13 14.84
N ASP A 26 -24.63 -15.46 14.88
CA ASP A 26 -24.80 -14.11 14.34
C ASP A 26 -24.67 -13.10 15.46
N LEU A 27 -23.62 -12.29 15.41
CA LEU A 27 -23.36 -11.20 16.36
C LEU A 27 -23.32 -9.83 15.65
N VAL A 28 -23.81 -9.76 14.41
CA VAL A 28 -23.76 -8.53 13.60
C VAL A 28 -24.64 -7.45 14.23
N GLY A 29 -24.01 -6.32 14.58
CA GLY A 29 -24.68 -5.20 15.26
C GLY A 29 -24.98 -5.42 16.73
N ASP A 30 -24.62 -6.57 17.30
CA ASP A 30 -24.95 -6.96 18.67
C ASP A 30 -23.69 -7.06 19.56
N THR A 31 -22.61 -6.36 19.16
CA THR A 31 -21.34 -6.28 19.91
C THR A 31 -20.95 -4.83 20.16
N SER A 32 -20.51 -4.51 21.38
CA SER A 32 -19.66 -3.34 21.62
C SER A 32 -18.25 -3.61 21.09
N LEU A 33 -17.39 -2.58 21.06
CA LEU A 33 -15.98 -2.77 20.69
C LEU A 33 -15.25 -3.75 21.62
N SER A 34 -15.60 -3.76 22.92
CA SER A 34 -15.02 -4.70 23.89
C SER A 34 -15.49 -6.13 23.66
N ASP A 35 -16.78 -6.31 23.36
CA ASP A 35 -17.33 -7.62 23.01
C ASP A 35 -16.71 -8.14 21.72
N LEU A 36 -16.55 -7.28 20.71
CA LEU A 36 -15.89 -7.62 19.45
C LEU A 36 -14.45 -8.08 19.69
N ALA A 37 -13.68 -7.35 20.50
CA ALA A 37 -12.31 -7.73 20.84
C ALA A 37 -12.25 -9.09 21.55
N ALA A 38 -13.14 -9.32 22.53
CA ALA A 38 -13.24 -10.59 23.23
C ALA A 38 -13.54 -11.75 22.27
N VAL A 39 -14.54 -11.59 21.39
CA VAL A 39 -14.89 -12.61 20.39
C VAL A 39 -13.74 -12.86 19.42
N VAL A 40 -13.12 -11.81 18.88
CA VAL A 40 -12.00 -11.90 17.92
C VAL A 40 -10.80 -12.61 18.53
N SER A 41 -10.51 -12.42 19.81
CA SER A 41 -9.40 -13.09 20.51
C SER A 41 -9.57 -14.62 20.64
N LEU A 42 -10.81 -15.11 20.51
CA LEU A 42 -11.15 -16.53 20.60
C LEU A 42 -11.22 -17.22 19.23
N LEU A 43 -11.13 -16.46 18.13
CA LEU A 43 -11.20 -17.01 16.79
C LEU A 43 -9.92 -17.77 16.44
N ARG A 44 -10.07 -18.93 15.79
CA ARG A 44 -8.93 -19.62 15.16
C ARG A 44 -8.33 -18.80 14.00
N ILE A 45 -9.17 -18.09 13.27
CA ILE A 45 -8.82 -17.20 12.17
C ILE A 45 -9.99 -16.27 11.87
N LEU A 46 -9.70 -15.02 11.49
CA LEU A 46 -10.66 -14.09 10.92
C LEU A 46 -10.55 -14.08 9.40
N VAL A 47 -11.66 -14.33 8.70
CA VAL A 47 -11.79 -14.14 7.25
C VAL A 47 -12.57 -12.85 7.00
N THR A 48 -11.97 -11.85 6.34
CA THR A 48 -12.54 -10.49 6.28
C THR A 48 -12.08 -9.73 5.03
N ASN A 49 -12.64 -8.55 4.80
CA ASN A 49 -12.10 -7.54 3.88
C ASN A 49 -11.25 -6.51 4.66
N ASP A 50 -10.62 -5.57 3.95
CA ASP A 50 -9.90 -4.45 4.57
C ASP A 50 -10.85 -3.56 5.41
N THR A 51 -10.85 -3.76 6.73
CA THR A 51 -11.77 -3.14 7.71
C THR A 51 -11.08 -2.94 9.06
N GLY A 52 -11.67 -2.12 9.94
CA GLY A 52 -11.20 -1.98 11.32
C GLY A 52 -11.09 -3.31 12.09
N THR A 53 -11.99 -4.26 11.83
CA THR A 53 -11.98 -5.59 12.47
C THR A 53 -10.74 -6.40 12.08
N MET A 54 -10.24 -6.24 10.85
CA MET A 54 -8.98 -6.84 10.40
C MET A 54 -7.80 -6.36 11.24
N HIS A 55 -7.71 -5.05 11.46
CA HIS A 55 -6.63 -4.46 12.26
C HIS A 55 -6.74 -4.82 13.74
N LEU A 56 -7.96 -4.87 14.29
CA LEU A 56 -8.20 -5.34 15.65
C LEU A 56 -7.72 -6.79 15.82
N ALA A 57 -8.06 -7.68 14.89
CA ALA A 57 -7.57 -9.07 14.90
C ALA A 57 -6.04 -9.16 14.86
N ALA A 58 -5.39 -8.37 13.99
CA ALA A 58 -3.95 -8.33 13.92
C ALA A 58 -3.31 -7.89 15.26
N GLY A 59 -3.85 -6.84 15.90
CA GLY A 59 -3.38 -6.35 17.20
C GLY A 59 -3.60 -7.32 18.36
N LEU A 60 -4.65 -8.14 18.28
CA LEU A 60 -4.95 -9.20 19.26
C LEU A 60 -4.19 -10.51 19.01
N GLY A 61 -3.38 -10.58 17.95
CA GLY A 61 -2.63 -11.78 17.58
C GLY A 61 -3.44 -12.85 16.82
N THR A 62 -4.72 -12.59 16.55
CA THR A 62 -5.61 -13.48 15.81
C THR A 62 -5.15 -13.58 14.34
N PRO A 63 -4.97 -14.79 13.79
CA PRO A 63 -4.68 -14.99 12.36
C PRO A 63 -5.74 -14.35 11.47
N VAL A 64 -5.31 -13.78 10.34
CA VAL A 64 -6.21 -13.11 9.38
C VAL A 64 -6.02 -13.69 7.99
N MET A 65 -7.12 -13.92 7.29
CA MET A 65 -7.19 -14.03 5.84
C MET A 65 -8.04 -12.86 5.32
N ALA A 66 -7.42 -11.92 4.63
CA ALA A 66 -8.06 -10.67 4.22
C ALA A 66 -8.17 -10.53 2.70
N PHE A 67 -9.30 -9.98 2.21
CA PHE A 67 -9.50 -9.64 0.81
C PHE A 67 -9.33 -8.14 0.58
N PHE A 68 -8.41 -7.78 -0.32
CA PHE A 68 -8.12 -6.41 -0.75
C PHE A 68 -8.65 -6.21 -2.16
N LEU A 69 -9.69 -5.38 -2.28
CA LEU A 69 -10.40 -5.13 -3.54
C LEU A 69 -10.45 -3.62 -3.83
N ALA A 70 -10.78 -3.29 -5.08
CA ALA A 70 -10.90 -1.91 -5.54
C ALA A 70 -9.62 -1.11 -5.26
N THR A 71 -9.68 -0.07 -4.43
CA THR A 71 -8.54 0.80 -4.12
C THR A 71 -7.61 0.22 -3.05
N ALA A 72 -8.05 -0.78 -2.29
CA ALA A 72 -7.29 -1.34 -1.19
C ALA A 72 -6.21 -2.30 -1.69
N GLN A 73 -5.01 -2.25 -1.11
CA GLN A 73 -3.95 -3.20 -1.40
C GLN A 73 -3.18 -3.59 -0.13
N PRO A 74 -2.64 -4.82 -0.05
CA PRO A 74 -2.00 -5.32 1.16
C PRO A 74 -0.77 -4.53 1.62
N PHE A 75 -0.04 -3.90 0.71
CA PHE A 75 1.17 -3.14 1.06
C PHE A 75 0.88 -1.85 1.84
N ASP A 76 -0.36 -1.34 1.75
CA ASP A 76 -0.77 -0.10 2.40
C ASP A 76 -1.38 -0.37 3.79
N THR A 77 -2.30 -1.34 3.85
CA THR A 77 -3.14 -1.60 5.04
C THR A 77 -3.19 -3.08 5.45
N GLY A 78 -2.27 -3.92 4.97
CA GLY A 78 -2.19 -5.33 5.33
C GLY A 78 -2.20 -5.61 6.85
N PRO A 79 -2.70 -6.76 7.30
CA PRO A 79 -2.73 -7.10 8.71
C PRO A 79 -1.31 -7.20 9.27
N TYR A 80 -1.01 -6.40 10.30
CA TYR A 80 0.30 -6.35 10.93
C TYR A 80 0.52 -7.53 11.91
N ARG A 81 0.36 -8.75 11.40
CA ARG A 81 0.45 -10.00 12.18
C ARG A 81 1.08 -11.09 11.32
N LYS A 82 2.24 -11.60 11.76
CA LYS A 82 2.97 -12.68 11.08
C LYS A 82 2.10 -13.92 10.89
N GLY A 83 2.15 -14.52 9.70
CA GLY A 83 1.39 -15.72 9.36
C GLY A 83 -0.09 -15.45 9.07
N SER A 84 -0.46 -14.19 8.78
CA SER A 84 -1.72 -13.83 8.13
C SER A 84 -1.53 -13.81 6.61
N VAL A 85 -2.61 -13.97 5.85
CA VAL A 85 -2.61 -13.89 4.39
C VAL A 85 -3.53 -12.79 3.89
N SER A 86 -3.09 -12.09 2.85
CA SER A 86 -3.88 -11.11 2.12
C SER A 86 -4.03 -11.56 0.67
N LEU A 87 -5.28 -11.62 0.20
CA LEU A 87 -5.61 -11.91 -1.18
C LEU A 87 -6.01 -10.62 -1.90
N GLU A 88 -5.46 -10.43 -3.08
CA GLU A 88 -5.90 -9.38 -4.00
C GLU A 88 -6.16 -9.95 -5.41
N PRO A 89 -7.05 -9.33 -6.19
CA PRO A 89 -7.30 -9.68 -7.57
C PRO A 89 -6.01 -9.74 -8.40
N ASP A 90 -5.80 -10.85 -9.09
CA ASP A 90 -4.77 -10.93 -10.12
C ASP A 90 -5.30 -10.30 -11.41
N MET A 91 -5.19 -8.96 -11.50
CA MET A 91 -5.67 -8.19 -12.64
C MET A 91 -4.93 -6.87 -12.79
N ASN A 92 -4.75 -6.43 -14.04
CA ASN A 92 -3.98 -5.22 -14.38
C ASN A 92 -4.59 -3.92 -13.85
N CYS A 93 -5.91 -3.85 -13.65
CA CYS A 93 -6.57 -2.65 -13.14
C CYS A 93 -6.62 -2.56 -11.61
N HIS A 94 -6.02 -3.53 -10.89
CA HIS A 94 -5.95 -3.54 -9.43
C HIS A 94 -4.55 -3.17 -8.90
N PRO A 95 -4.44 -2.24 -7.94
CA PRO A 95 -5.52 -1.51 -7.29
C PRO A 95 -6.10 -0.39 -8.18
N CYS A 96 -7.37 -0.07 -7.97
CA CYS A 96 -8.06 1.01 -8.65
C CYS A 96 -7.52 2.38 -8.21
N ALA A 97 -7.57 3.37 -9.10
CA ALA A 97 -7.38 4.76 -8.71
C ALA A 97 -8.56 5.28 -7.86
N PHE A 98 -8.26 6.08 -6.84
CA PHE A 98 -9.27 6.78 -6.04
C PHE A 98 -10.14 7.70 -6.90
N GLY A 99 -11.42 7.84 -6.53
CA GLY A 99 -12.38 8.74 -7.20
C GLY A 99 -12.75 8.36 -8.63
N THR A 100 -12.33 7.20 -9.12
CA THR A 100 -12.59 6.77 -10.50
C THR A 100 -13.73 5.75 -10.55
N ILE A 101 -14.69 5.95 -11.46
CA ILE A 101 -15.76 4.97 -11.71
C ILE A 101 -15.15 3.75 -12.41
N CYS A 102 -15.43 2.55 -11.88
CA CYS A 102 -14.89 1.30 -12.43
C CYS A 102 -15.42 1.04 -13.86
N PRO A 103 -14.56 0.94 -14.89
CA PRO A 103 -14.98 0.66 -16.27
C PRO A 103 -15.29 -0.83 -16.52
N HIS A 104 -14.95 -1.72 -15.58
CA HIS A 104 -15.08 -3.17 -15.71
C HIS A 104 -16.20 -3.78 -14.84
N ASP A 105 -17.27 -3.03 -14.55
CA ASP A 105 -18.41 -3.51 -13.73
C ASP A 105 -17.99 -4.23 -12.44
N ARG A 106 -17.00 -3.66 -11.73
CA ARG A 106 -16.49 -4.20 -10.46
C ARG A 106 -16.05 -5.67 -10.56
N ALA A 107 -15.50 -6.09 -11.70
CA ALA A 107 -15.06 -7.46 -11.97
C ALA A 107 -14.13 -8.04 -10.87
N CYS A 108 -13.32 -7.19 -10.23
CA CYS A 108 -12.49 -7.57 -9.07
C CYS A 108 -13.25 -8.28 -7.95
N ARG A 109 -14.56 -8.04 -7.78
CA ARG A 109 -15.38 -8.68 -6.74
C ARG A 109 -15.72 -10.15 -7.00
N ARG A 110 -15.44 -10.63 -8.21
CA ARG A 110 -15.83 -11.98 -8.68
C ARG A 110 -14.64 -12.83 -9.11
N ILE A 111 -13.46 -12.23 -9.25
CA ILE A 111 -12.29 -12.92 -9.82
C ILE A 111 -11.69 -13.93 -8.85
N ILE A 112 -11.67 -13.60 -7.56
CA ILE A 112 -11.29 -14.55 -6.50
C ILE A 112 -12.55 -15.34 -6.14
N SER A 113 -12.58 -16.59 -6.56
CA SER A 113 -13.73 -17.45 -6.32
C SER A 113 -13.76 -18.00 -4.88
N PRO A 114 -14.92 -18.43 -4.36
CA PRO A 114 -15.00 -19.12 -3.07
C PRO A 114 -14.12 -20.37 -3.01
N GLU A 115 -13.97 -21.09 -4.12
CA GLU A 115 -13.11 -22.27 -4.24
C GLU A 115 -11.64 -21.89 -4.08
N THR A 116 -11.21 -20.81 -4.73
CA THR A 116 -9.85 -20.28 -4.58
C THR A 116 -9.59 -19.82 -3.14
N ALA A 117 -10.55 -19.13 -2.53
CA ALA A 117 -10.45 -18.74 -1.13
C ALA A 117 -10.34 -19.96 -0.20
N LEU A 118 -11.10 -21.03 -0.47
CA LEU A 118 -11.03 -22.25 0.29
C LEU A 118 -9.69 -22.98 0.09
N GLU A 119 -9.14 -22.99 -1.13
CA GLU A 119 -7.82 -23.55 -1.42
C GLU A 119 -6.72 -22.88 -0.61
N VAL A 120 -6.77 -21.54 -0.48
CA VAL A 120 -5.86 -20.77 0.38
C VAL A 120 -6.07 -21.10 1.86
N LEU A 121 -7.32 -21.19 2.31
CA LEU A 121 -7.68 -21.36 3.72
C LEU A 121 -7.42 -22.77 4.25
N SER A 122 -7.57 -23.81 3.42
CA SER A 122 -7.56 -25.21 3.85
C SER A 122 -6.26 -25.64 4.54
N PRO A 123 -5.05 -25.35 4.01
CA PRO A 123 -3.79 -25.67 4.69
C PRO A 123 -3.71 -25.04 6.09
N PHE A 124 -4.25 -23.83 6.26
CA PHE A 124 -4.28 -23.16 7.55
C PHE A 124 -5.21 -23.88 8.54
N LEU A 125 -6.37 -24.35 8.08
CA LEU A 125 -7.30 -25.11 8.90
C LEU A 125 -6.78 -26.52 9.25
N GLU A 126 -5.86 -27.07 8.48
CA GLU A 126 -5.24 -28.37 8.75
C GLU A 126 -4.03 -28.25 9.67
N CYS A 127 -3.08 -27.36 9.36
CA CYS A 127 -1.77 -27.30 10.03
C CYS A 127 -1.39 -25.92 10.59
N GLY A 128 -2.27 -24.93 10.51
CA GLY A 128 -2.04 -23.59 11.06
C GLY A 128 -1.12 -22.70 10.23
N ARG A 129 -0.84 -23.08 8.97
CA ARG A 129 0.02 -22.32 8.04
C ARG A 129 -0.62 -22.21 6.66
N PHE A 130 -0.41 -21.08 6.01
CA PHE A 130 -0.69 -20.93 4.58
C PHE A 130 0.45 -21.56 3.77
N SER A 131 0.15 -21.98 2.54
CA SER A 131 1.11 -22.63 1.65
C SER A 131 1.23 -21.84 0.34
N PRO A 132 2.36 -21.92 -0.38
CA PRO A 132 2.41 -21.46 -1.77
C PRO A 132 1.47 -22.28 -2.66
N GLY A 133 0.95 -21.68 -3.73
CA GLY A 133 0.00 -22.34 -4.63
C GLY A 133 -0.29 -21.55 -5.91
N GLY A 134 -1.02 -22.17 -6.83
CA GLY A 134 -1.49 -21.56 -8.08
C GLY A 134 -2.92 -21.05 -7.93
N TYR A 135 -3.15 -20.10 -7.03
CA TYR A 135 -4.48 -19.63 -6.67
C TYR A 135 -5.15 -18.84 -7.79
N ALA A 136 -6.14 -19.45 -8.45
CA ALA A 136 -6.77 -18.90 -9.64
C ALA A 136 -7.38 -17.50 -9.39
N GLY A 137 -6.93 -16.50 -10.17
CA GLY A 137 -7.46 -15.14 -10.09
C GLY A 137 -7.05 -14.35 -8.84
N ALA A 138 -6.16 -14.90 -8.00
CA ALA A 138 -5.70 -14.26 -6.77
C ALA A 138 -4.17 -14.17 -6.71
N ARG A 139 -3.68 -12.98 -6.35
CA ARG A 139 -2.34 -12.81 -5.80
C ARG A 139 -2.43 -12.95 -4.30
N ALA A 140 -1.70 -13.91 -3.73
CA ALA A 140 -1.68 -14.18 -2.30
C ALA A 140 -0.39 -13.69 -1.65
N TRP A 141 -0.52 -13.00 -0.53
CA TRP A 141 0.57 -12.39 0.21
C TRP A 141 0.57 -12.86 1.65
N GLU A 142 1.62 -13.53 2.08
CA GLU A 142 1.82 -13.85 3.49
C GLU A 142 2.51 -12.69 4.21
N SER A 143 1.95 -12.31 5.35
CA SER A 143 2.54 -11.34 6.26
C SER A 143 3.71 -11.99 7.02
N VAL A 144 4.92 -11.47 6.83
CA VAL A 144 6.16 -11.97 7.44
C VAL A 144 6.86 -10.87 8.22
N SER A 145 7.66 -11.23 9.22
CA SER A 145 8.51 -10.26 9.94
C SER A 145 9.84 -10.12 9.20
N GLY A 146 10.25 -8.88 8.92
CA GLY A 146 11.57 -8.55 8.38
C GLY A 146 12.64 -8.49 9.45
N GLU A 147 13.91 -8.52 9.02
CA GLU A 147 15.08 -8.34 9.89
C GLU A 147 15.16 -6.92 10.47
N ASP A 148 14.54 -5.95 9.79
CA ASP A 148 14.39 -4.57 10.22
C ASP A 148 13.31 -4.38 11.31
N GLY A 149 12.64 -5.46 11.74
CA GLY A 149 11.56 -5.41 12.72
C GLY A 149 10.21 -4.96 12.14
N PHE A 150 10.14 -4.60 10.85
CA PHE A 150 8.91 -4.24 10.19
C PHE A 150 8.22 -5.47 9.59
N MET A 151 6.91 -5.39 9.40
CA MET A 151 6.20 -6.39 8.60
C MET A 151 6.48 -6.22 7.11
N TRP A 152 6.61 -7.34 6.43
CA TRP A 152 6.77 -7.47 5.00
C TRP A 152 5.73 -8.44 4.45
N LEU A 153 5.60 -8.43 3.13
CA LEU A 153 4.74 -9.35 2.41
C LEU A 153 5.60 -10.25 1.53
N ARG A 154 5.35 -11.55 1.62
CA ARG A 154 5.96 -12.56 0.77
C ARG A 154 4.90 -13.13 -0.15
N SER A 155 5.16 -13.22 -1.45
CA SER A 155 4.22 -13.86 -2.37
C SER A 155 4.09 -15.35 -2.06
N LEU A 156 2.85 -15.85 -2.09
CA LEU A 156 2.53 -17.28 -2.11
C LEU A 156 2.21 -17.78 -3.52
N THR A 157 2.12 -16.89 -4.50
CA THR A 157 1.72 -17.18 -5.89
C THR A 157 2.80 -16.81 -6.92
N GLY A 158 4.04 -16.50 -6.48
CA GLY A 158 5.20 -16.33 -7.35
C GLY A 158 5.32 -14.99 -8.08
N HIS A 159 4.50 -14.00 -7.75
CA HIS A 159 4.48 -12.66 -8.38
C HIS A 159 5.42 -11.63 -7.73
N ASP A 160 6.42 -12.09 -6.96
CA ASP A 160 7.43 -11.21 -6.35
C ASP A 160 8.26 -10.44 -7.41
N GLY A 161 8.43 -11.05 -8.58
CA GLY A 161 9.19 -10.49 -9.69
C GLY A 161 8.44 -9.46 -10.53
N ASP A 162 7.15 -9.20 -10.30
CA ASP A 162 6.39 -8.27 -11.13
C ASP A 162 6.87 -6.82 -10.95
N ASP A 163 6.81 -6.01 -12.02
CA ASP A 163 7.24 -4.60 -11.96
C ASP A 163 6.48 -3.79 -10.90
N ARG A 164 5.21 -4.16 -10.65
CA ARG A 164 4.41 -3.58 -9.56
C ARG A 164 5.00 -3.95 -8.20
N THR A 165 5.31 -5.22 -7.97
CA THR A 165 5.85 -5.71 -6.70
C THR A 165 7.24 -5.12 -6.44
N ALA A 166 8.11 -5.11 -7.46
CA ALA A 166 9.41 -4.48 -7.39
C ALA A 166 9.30 -2.99 -7.03
N TRP A 167 8.34 -2.28 -7.63
CA TRP A 167 8.09 -0.87 -7.30
C TRP A 167 7.63 -0.67 -5.86
N LEU A 168 6.65 -1.44 -5.38
CA LEU A 168 6.15 -1.35 -4.00
C LEU A 168 7.24 -1.69 -2.97
N THR A 169 8.09 -2.67 -3.28
CA THR A 169 9.24 -3.08 -2.45
C THR A 169 10.27 -1.96 -2.34
N LEU A 170 10.64 -1.35 -3.47
CA LEU A 170 11.53 -0.19 -3.52
C LEU A 170 10.92 1.00 -2.76
N LEU A 171 9.64 1.30 -3.01
CA LEU A 171 8.95 2.42 -2.38
C LEU A 171 8.93 2.28 -0.85
N ARG A 172 8.57 1.09 -0.35
CA ARG A 172 8.53 0.80 1.10
C ARG A 172 9.90 0.98 1.75
N HIS A 173 10.95 0.48 1.12
CA HIS A 173 12.32 0.62 1.61
C HIS A 173 12.72 2.10 1.76
N ILE A 174 12.43 2.92 0.76
CA ILE A 174 12.86 4.32 0.72
C ILE A 174 11.96 5.21 1.59
N PHE A 175 10.65 5.01 1.56
CA PHE A 175 9.69 5.85 2.29
C PHE A 175 9.82 5.68 3.80
N ARG A 176 10.12 4.47 4.30
CA ARG A 176 10.39 4.26 5.73
C ARG A 176 11.49 5.22 6.20
N GLN A 177 12.65 5.16 5.55
CA GLN A 177 13.80 6.01 5.88
C GLN A 177 13.47 7.50 5.72
N PHE A 178 12.79 7.87 4.64
CA PHE A 178 12.40 9.26 4.41
C PHE A 178 11.47 9.80 5.49
N LEU A 179 10.48 9.03 5.92
CA LEU A 179 9.50 9.45 6.94
C LEU A 179 10.09 9.45 8.35
N ASP A 180 11.05 8.57 8.63
CA ASP A 180 11.83 8.54 9.87
C ASP A 180 12.92 9.65 9.91
N GLU A 181 12.96 10.52 8.89
CA GLU A 181 13.96 11.59 8.70
C GLU A 181 15.41 11.09 8.57
N GLU A 182 15.56 9.81 8.24
CA GLU A 182 16.84 9.18 7.91
C GLU A 182 17.27 9.52 6.47
N VAL A 183 18.56 9.34 6.17
CA VAL A 183 19.06 9.43 4.78
C VAL A 183 18.76 8.12 4.07
N PRO A 184 17.98 8.11 2.97
CA PRO A 184 17.67 6.87 2.27
C PRO A 184 18.92 6.17 1.74
N CYS A 185 19.06 4.89 2.08
CA CYS A 185 20.17 4.04 1.71
C CYS A 185 20.12 3.68 0.21
N ALA A 186 21.27 3.74 -0.46
CA ALA A 186 21.42 3.30 -1.84
C ALA A 186 21.58 1.77 -1.99
N LYS A 187 21.63 1.03 -0.87
CA LYS A 187 21.56 -0.44 -0.81
C LYS A 187 20.21 -0.84 -0.24
N GLY A 188 19.53 -1.77 -0.89
CA GLY A 188 18.16 -2.12 -0.56
C GLY A 188 17.82 -3.56 -0.92
N PRO A 189 16.54 -3.95 -0.77
CA PRO A 189 16.08 -5.27 -1.18
C PRO A 189 16.35 -5.52 -2.66
N PRO A 190 16.53 -6.80 -3.07
CA PRO A 190 16.68 -7.13 -4.48
C PRO A 190 15.39 -6.78 -5.22
N VAL A 191 15.45 -5.75 -6.07
CA VAL A 191 14.35 -5.34 -6.95
C VAL A 191 14.88 -5.31 -8.37
N ALA A 192 14.12 -5.89 -9.29
CA ALA A 192 14.46 -5.94 -10.70
C ALA A 192 13.21 -5.64 -11.53
N PHE A 193 13.37 -4.77 -12.52
CA PHE A 193 12.29 -4.30 -13.37
C PHE A 193 12.47 -4.82 -14.80
N SER A 194 11.38 -4.95 -15.55
CA SER A 194 11.48 -5.05 -17.01
C SER A 194 12.22 -3.84 -17.59
N SER A 195 12.90 -4.00 -18.73
CA SER A 195 13.65 -2.88 -19.35
C SER A 195 12.78 -1.66 -19.65
N ASP A 196 11.52 -1.85 -20.03
CA ASP A 196 10.60 -0.73 -20.26
C ASP A 196 10.22 -0.03 -18.96
N ALA A 197 9.90 -0.77 -17.90
CA ALA A 197 9.63 -0.17 -16.59
C ALA A 197 10.86 0.53 -16.00
N ALA A 198 12.05 -0.06 -16.14
CA ALA A 198 13.29 0.54 -15.67
C ALA A 198 13.60 1.86 -16.39
N ARG A 199 13.43 1.89 -17.72
CA ARG A 199 13.60 3.10 -18.55
C ARG A 199 12.63 4.21 -18.14
N ASP A 200 11.35 3.86 -18.00
CA ASP A 200 10.28 4.76 -17.54
C ASP A 200 10.59 5.36 -16.17
N ILE A 201 10.89 4.51 -15.17
CA ILE A 201 11.22 4.94 -13.81
C ILE A 201 12.46 5.85 -13.80
N ARG A 202 13.53 5.47 -14.53
CA ARG A 202 14.75 6.28 -14.63
C ARG A 202 14.48 7.66 -15.23
N ALA A 203 13.66 7.75 -16.28
CA ALA A 203 13.32 9.02 -16.91
C ALA A 203 12.62 9.95 -15.91
N VAL A 204 11.60 9.45 -15.19
CA VAL A 204 10.88 10.24 -14.18
C VAL A 204 11.80 10.66 -13.03
N LEU A 205 12.69 9.79 -12.56
CA LEU A 205 13.66 10.11 -11.51
C LEU A 205 14.66 11.19 -11.97
N ALA A 206 15.14 11.13 -13.21
CA ALA A 206 16.05 12.13 -13.77
C ALA A 206 15.37 13.51 -13.87
N ASP A 207 14.14 13.56 -14.38
CA ASP A 207 13.36 14.80 -14.44
C ASP A 207 13.05 15.35 -13.04
N SER A 208 12.76 14.46 -12.09
CA SER A 208 12.56 14.82 -10.68
C SER A 208 13.80 15.49 -10.10
N ALA A 209 14.98 14.90 -10.31
CA ALA A 209 16.25 15.46 -9.82
C ALA A 209 16.53 16.85 -10.42
N ALA A 210 16.33 17.01 -11.73
CA ALA A 210 16.52 18.30 -12.40
C ALA A 210 15.57 19.39 -11.87
N LEU A 211 14.29 19.06 -11.66
CA LEU A 211 13.31 20.00 -11.11
C LEU A 211 13.59 20.35 -9.65
N LEU A 212 13.99 19.38 -8.83
CA LEU A 212 14.36 19.59 -7.43
C LEU A 212 15.62 20.45 -7.31
N GLU A 213 16.64 20.24 -8.13
CA GLU A 213 17.83 21.08 -8.17
C GLU A 213 17.49 22.53 -8.55
N LEU A 214 16.62 22.71 -9.54
CA LEU A 214 16.13 24.02 -9.92
C LEU A 214 15.36 24.70 -8.77
N LEU A 215 14.48 23.96 -8.09
CA LEU A 215 13.76 24.44 -6.90
C LEU A 215 14.72 24.85 -5.77
N ARG A 216 15.76 24.06 -5.51
CA ARG A 216 16.77 24.36 -4.50
C ARG A 216 17.48 25.68 -4.81
N GLY A 217 17.92 25.87 -6.05
CA GLY A 217 18.54 27.12 -6.49
C GLY A 217 17.61 28.33 -6.38
N GLN A 218 16.35 28.17 -6.77
CA GLN A 218 15.33 29.23 -6.66
C GLN A 218 14.98 29.56 -5.20
N ALA A 219 14.90 28.55 -4.32
CA ALA A 219 14.66 28.74 -2.89
C ALA A 219 15.78 29.56 -2.23
N ARG A 220 17.05 29.22 -2.50
CA ARG A 220 18.22 29.97 -2.05
C ARG A 220 18.21 31.41 -2.55
N ALA A 221 17.84 31.63 -3.81
CA ALA A 221 17.74 32.97 -4.37
C ALA A 221 16.65 33.80 -3.68
N LEU A 222 15.48 33.21 -3.45
CA LEU A 222 14.37 33.85 -2.74
C LEU A 222 14.70 34.18 -1.28
N ALA A 223 15.44 33.31 -0.59
CA ALA A 223 15.91 33.55 0.77
C ALA A 223 16.88 34.76 0.85
N ARG A 224 17.67 35.01 -0.20
CA ARG A 224 18.59 36.16 -0.28
C ARG A 224 17.89 37.46 -0.70
N ALA A 225 17.03 37.40 -1.72
CA ALA A 225 16.37 38.56 -2.30
C ALA A 225 15.00 38.19 -2.88
N ALA A 226 13.96 38.35 -2.07
CA ALA A 226 12.59 38.03 -2.47
C ALA A 226 12.02 39.10 -3.42
N HIS A 227 11.75 38.73 -4.69
CA HIS A 227 11.02 39.58 -5.64
C HIS A 227 9.98 38.79 -6.43
N ARG A 228 8.94 39.49 -6.94
CA ARG A 228 7.75 38.86 -7.52
C ARG A 228 8.05 37.90 -8.69
N PRO A 229 8.85 38.26 -9.71
CA PRO A 229 9.21 37.34 -10.79
C PRO A 229 9.87 36.03 -10.33
N MET A 230 10.69 36.06 -9.26
CA MET A 230 11.32 34.86 -8.74
C MET A 230 10.32 33.95 -8.02
N LYS A 231 9.38 34.55 -7.27
CA LYS A 231 8.29 33.80 -6.61
C LYS A 231 7.44 33.06 -7.65
N ASP A 232 7.13 33.72 -8.77
CA ASP A 232 6.34 33.11 -9.84
C ASP A 232 7.10 31.94 -10.51
N LYS A 233 8.42 32.09 -10.76
CA LYS A 233 9.28 30.99 -11.27
C LYS A 233 9.37 29.81 -10.30
N PHE A 234 9.49 30.09 -9.00
CA PHE A 234 9.51 29.07 -7.95
C PHE A 234 8.21 28.26 -7.95
N LEU A 235 7.07 28.94 -7.89
CA LEU A 235 5.75 28.29 -7.89
C LEU A 235 5.50 27.52 -9.20
N ALA A 236 5.97 28.02 -10.34
CA ALA A 236 5.87 27.29 -11.61
C ALA A 236 6.66 25.98 -11.56
N THR A 237 7.90 26.00 -11.05
CA THR A 237 8.72 24.79 -10.92
C THR A 237 8.11 23.82 -9.90
N TRP A 238 7.58 24.33 -8.79
CA TRP A 238 6.89 23.54 -7.76
C TRP A 238 5.68 22.80 -8.34
N ARG A 239 4.85 23.49 -9.16
CA ARG A 239 3.69 22.89 -9.84
C ARG A 239 4.10 21.83 -10.86
N ARG A 240 5.19 22.06 -11.59
CA ARG A 240 5.73 21.10 -12.57
C ARG A 240 6.19 19.81 -11.89
N LEU A 241 6.88 19.90 -10.76
CA LEU A 241 7.29 18.74 -9.97
C LEU A 241 6.09 17.95 -9.45
N HIS A 242 5.11 18.65 -8.87
CA HIS A 242 3.87 18.00 -8.42
C HIS A 242 3.14 17.32 -9.60
N ALA A 243 3.02 17.98 -10.76
CA ALA A 243 2.37 17.41 -11.93
C ALA A 243 3.10 16.17 -12.47
N LEU A 244 4.44 16.19 -12.49
CA LEU A 244 5.27 15.04 -12.88
C LEU A 244 4.94 13.81 -12.02
N TRP A 245 4.93 13.97 -10.70
CA TRP A 245 4.67 12.86 -9.78
C TRP A 245 3.20 12.43 -9.76
N SER A 246 2.27 13.37 -9.61
CA SER A 246 0.83 13.06 -9.54
C SER A 246 0.29 12.46 -10.84
N GLY A 247 0.87 12.85 -11.99
CA GLY A 247 0.53 12.33 -13.31
C GLY A 247 1.04 10.91 -13.57
N HIS A 248 2.02 10.43 -12.81
CA HIS A 248 2.62 9.13 -13.04
C HIS A 248 2.11 8.05 -12.06
N PRO A 249 1.61 6.89 -12.52
CA PRO A 249 1.03 5.86 -11.64
C PRO A 249 1.94 5.42 -10.49
N ARG A 250 3.23 5.22 -10.77
CA ARG A 250 4.25 4.82 -9.78
C ARG A 250 4.59 5.93 -8.77
N PHE A 251 4.62 7.20 -9.19
CA PHE A 251 5.10 8.31 -8.35
C PHE A 251 3.99 9.12 -7.68
N ARG A 252 2.72 8.77 -7.91
CA ARG A 252 1.57 9.52 -7.38
C ARG A 252 1.63 9.73 -5.87
N ALA A 253 2.07 8.72 -5.12
CA ALA A 253 2.25 8.83 -3.67
C ALA A 253 3.26 9.94 -3.29
N LEU A 254 4.36 10.07 -4.05
CA LEU A 254 5.35 11.12 -3.87
C LEU A 254 4.78 12.51 -4.19
N GLY A 255 3.90 12.60 -5.20
CA GLY A 255 3.18 13.82 -5.55
C GLY A 255 2.27 14.34 -4.42
N TYR A 256 1.54 13.43 -3.76
CA TYR A 256 0.73 13.75 -2.60
C TYR A 256 1.57 14.10 -1.37
N LEU A 257 2.63 13.33 -1.11
CA LEU A 257 3.55 13.59 0.00
C LEU A 257 4.20 14.97 -0.13
N TRP A 258 4.69 15.30 -1.33
CA TRP A 258 5.24 16.62 -1.64
C TRP A 258 4.25 17.75 -1.39
N MET A 259 3.02 17.60 -1.90
CA MET A 259 1.97 18.60 -1.69
C MET A 259 1.66 18.78 -0.20
N HIS A 260 1.54 17.69 0.55
CA HIS A 260 1.27 17.72 1.98
C HIS A 260 2.39 18.40 2.77
N LEU A 261 3.64 17.96 2.58
CA LEU A 261 4.78 18.45 3.34
C LEU A 261 5.17 19.87 2.97
N SER A 262 5.14 20.24 1.68
CA SER A 262 5.54 21.58 1.24
C SER A 262 4.50 22.67 1.55
N GLN A 263 3.27 22.29 1.88
CA GLN A 263 2.18 23.20 2.27
C GLN A 263 1.80 23.06 3.75
N ALA A 264 2.59 22.31 4.54
CA ALA A 264 2.31 22.16 5.95
C ALA A 264 2.35 23.53 6.67
N PRO A 265 1.50 23.74 7.70
CA PRO A 265 1.52 24.99 8.46
C PRO A 265 2.92 25.28 9.03
N GLY A 266 3.42 26.50 8.83
CA GLY A 266 4.72 26.92 9.33
C GLY A 266 5.92 26.61 8.42
N VAL A 267 5.72 26.04 7.23
CA VAL A 267 6.81 25.86 6.26
C VAL A 267 7.24 27.19 5.67
N ASP A 268 8.45 27.62 6.01
CA ASP A 268 9.14 28.78 5.45
C ASP A 268 10.15 28.38 4.36
N MET A 269 10.90 29.36 3.82
CA MET A 269 11.86 29.10 2.74
C MET A 269 13.02 28.16 3.17
N PRO A 270 13.66 28.34 4.35
CA PRO A 270 14.63 27.37 4.87
C PRO A 270 14.06 25.94 5.03
N ALA A 271 12.87 25.79 5.62
CA ALA A 271 12.25 24.48 5.77
C ALA A 271 11.95 23.84 4.41
N LEU A 272 11.52 24.63 3.42
CA LEU A 272 11.27 24.16 2.06
C LEU A 272 12.56 23.77 1.33
N GLU A 273 13.67 24.48 1.55
CA GLU A 273 14.98 24.09 1.02
C GLU A 273 15.42 22.73 1.58
N LEU A 274 15.29 22.53 2.91
CA LEU A 274 15.58 21.26 3.55
C LEU A 274 14.69 20.13 3.01
N LEU A 275 13.40 20.41 2.80
CA LEU A 275 12.46 19.46 2.20
C LEU A 275 12.88 19.06 0.78
N VAL A 276 13.28 20.03 -0.05
CA VAL A 276 13.81 19.78 -1.40
C VAL A 276 15.07 18.91 -1.34
N GLU A 277 15.98 19.18 -0.40
CA GLU A 277 17.19 18.37 -0.21
C GLU A 277 16.87 16.93 0.19
N ARG A 278 15.91 16.72 1.11
CA ARG A 278 15.43 15.38 1.48
C ARG A 278 14.87 14.63 0.28
N HIS A 279 14.09 15.30 -0.59
CA HIS A 279 13.57 14.69 -1.81
C HIS A 279 14.67 14.39 -2.84
N LEU A 280 15.72 15.21 -2.95
CA LEU A 280 16.88 14.92 -3.80
C LEU A 280 17.57 13.63 -3.37
N ARG A 281 17.80 13.46 -2.06
CA ARG A 281 18.40 12.24 -1.50
C ARG A 281 17.51 11.01 -1.75
N LEU A 282 16.20 11.16 -1.59
CA LEU A 282 15.21 10.13 -1.91
C LEU A 282 15.28 9.71 -3.40
N VAL A 283 15.26 10.67 -4.31
CA VAL A 283 15.31 10.41 -5.77
C VAL A 283 16.63 9.76 -6.17
N ALA A 284 17.76 10.20 -5.59
CA ALA A 284 19.06 9.61 -5.84
C ALA A 284 19.15 8.16 -5.35
N ALA A 285 18.68 7.88 -4.13
CA ALA A 285 18.64 6.52 -3.59
C ALA A 285 17.75 5.61 -4.44
N ALA A 286 16.57 6.10 -4.84
CA ALA A 286 15.67 5.37 -5.75
C ALA A 286 16.36 5.04 -7.07
N ALA A 287 17.02 6.01 -7.71
CA ALA A 287 17.69 5.81 -8.99
C ALA A 287 18.82 4.76 -8.90
N SER A 288 19.50 4.69 -7.76
CA SER A 288 20.57 3.72 -7.48
C SER A 288 20.05 2.28 -7.38
N LEU A 289 18.79 2.10 -6.98
CA LEU A 289 18.17 0.81 -6.72
C LEU A 289 17.37 0.27 -7.92
N VAL A 290 17.16 1.07 -8.97
CA VAL A 290 16.47 0.58 -10.18
C VAL A 290 17.43 -0.31 -10.97
N ALA A 291 17.27 -1.62 -10.86
CA ALA A 291 17.97 -2.61 -11.68
C ALA A 291 17.06 -3.19 -12.77
N GLU A 292 17.66 -3.61 -13.89
CA GLU A 292 16.96 -4.41 -14.91
C GLU A 292 17.08 -5.90 -14.58
N LYS A 293 16.08 -6.68 -14.97
CA LYS A 293 16.08 -8.15 -14.88
C LYS A 293 17.08 -8.78 -15.84
#